data_AF-A0AAN7VUK5-F1
#
_entry.id   AF-A0AAN7VUK5-F1
#
_cell.length_a   1.000
_cell.length_b   1.000
_cell.length_c   1.000
_cell.angle_alpha   90.00
_cell.angle_beta   90.00
_cell.angle_gamma   90.00
#
_symmetry.space_group_name_H-M   'P 1'
#
loop_
_entity.id
_entity.type
_entity.pdbx_description
1 polymer ?
#
loop_
_entity_poly.entity_id
_entity_poly.type
_entity_poly.pdbx_seq_one_letter_code
_entity_poly.pdbx_strand_id
1 'polypeptide(L)'
;MSHNWGWVADHELDLDGKDQIDIYNGRGFLFESQGPLWLWGSSSEHSMLYNYQFANAANIYAGLMQSETAYMQTNPNSIDAFTPNATWNDPTFEECYVQRCYKTIAVRIYNSSYIYSYGNGLYSFFENYDSACLVTQNCDEKRMVVDQSEGIYLYGYTNVAGEWFVEVDEISGLLVSADDNEAFFGAAVAVLQYP
;
A
#
# COMPACT_ATOMS: atom_id res chain seq x y z
N MET A 1 17.00 0.41 -8.03
CA MET A 1 16.23 1.66 -8.18
C MET A 1 16.64 2.63 -7.08
N SER A 2 16.88 3.90 -7.39
CA SER A 2 17.24 4.93 -6.38
C SER A 2 16.66 6.28 -6.75
N HIS A 3 15.91 6.91 -5.84
CA HIS A 3 15.26 8.21 -6.05
C HIS A 3 14.25 8.20 -7.21
N ASN A 4 13.29 7.27 -7.17
CA ASN A 4 12.26 7.13 -8.20
C ASN A 4 10.88 7.35 -7.58
N TRP A 5 10.05 8.12 -8.28
CA TRP A 5 8.70 8.47 -7.87
C TRP A 5 7.70 8.05 -8.94
N GLY A 6 6.92 7.01 -8.65
CA GLY A 6 5.79 6.57 -9.45
C GLY A 6 4.54 7.34 -9.03
N TRP A 7 4.40 8.56 -9.51
CA TRP A 7 3.28 9.43 -9.13
C TRP A 7 2.16 9.39 -10.16
N VAL A 8 0.97 8.99 -9.72
CA VAL A 8 -0.27 9.21 -10.44
C VAL A 8 -0.87 10.50 -9.90
N ALA A 9 -1.20 11.44 -10.79
CA ALA A 9 -1.53 12.79 -10.35
C ALA A 9 -2.82 12.83 -9.52
N ASP A 10 -2.68 13.29 -8.28
CA ASP A 10 -3.80 13.60 -7.38
C ASP A 10 -4.27 15.06 -7.50
N HIS A 11 -3.42 15.93 -8.06
CA HIS A 11 -3.72 17.33 -8.35
C HIS A 11 -3.01 17.80 -9.61
N GLU A 12 -3.47 18.92 -10.16
CA GLU A 12 -2.84 19.56 -11.31
C GLU A 12 -1.51 20.24 -10.90
N LEU A 13 -0.51 20.29 -11.79
CA LEU A 13 0.83 20.82 -11.46
C LEU A 13 1.11 22.26 -11.91
N ASP A 14 0.38 22.81 -12.88
CA ASP A 14 0.78 23.99 -13.66
C ASP A 14 -0.18 25.20 -13.56
N LEU A 15 -1.48 24.97 -13.45
CA LEU A 15 -2.53 25.98 -13.34
C LEU A 15 -2.57 26.67 -11.97
N ASP A 16 -3.26 27.79 -11.90
CA ASP A 16 -3.53 28.44 -10.62
C ASP A 16 -4.58 27.64 -9.84
N GLY A 17 -4.37 27.45 -8.53
CA GLY A 17 -5.30 26.72 -7.65
C GLY A 17 -4.80 25.34 -7.23
N LYS A 18 -4.02 24.63 -8.06
CA LYS A 18 -3.53 23.26 -7.79
C LYS A 18 -4.68 22.31 -7.42
N ASP A 19 -5.80 22.44 -8.15
CA ASP A 19 -7.01 21.68 -7.87
C ASP A 19 -6.76 20.18 -7.99
N GLN A 20 -7.43 19.41 -7.12
CA GLN A 20 -7.40 17.95 -7.14
C GLN A 20 -8.08 17.41 -8.40
N ILE A 21 -7.56 16.29 -8.92
CA ILE A 21 -8.03 15.66 -10.15
C ILE A 21 -8.09 14.14 -10.04
N ASP A 22 -8.96 13.52 -10.84
CA ASP A 22 -9.03 12.07 -10.96
C ASP A 22 -8.22 11.57 -12.15
N ILE A 23 -7.19 10.77 -11.88
CA ILE A 23 -6.50 9.96 -12.89
C ILE A 23 -6.54 8.48 -12.49
N TYR A 24 -7.18 7.67 -13.33
CA TYR A 24 -7.27 6.23 -13.10
C TYR A 24 -6.07 5.52 -13.73
N ASN A 25 -5.09 5.16 -12.90
CA ASN A 25 -3.96 4.31 -13.27
C ASN A 25 -4.07 2.94 -12.60
N GLY A 26 -3.93 1.84 -13.33
CA GLY A 26 -4.23 0.51 -12.77
C GLY A 26 -3.28 0.04 -11.67
N ARG A 27 -1.96 0.20 -11.87
CA ARG A 27 -0.91 -0.44 -11.07
C ARG A 27 0.29 0.51 -10.91
N GLY A 28 0.90 0.50 -9.73
CA GLY A 28 2.19 1.13 -9.48
C GLY A 28 3.35 0.23 -9.94
N PHE A 29 4.32 0.00 -9.06
CA PHE A 29 5.46 -0.86 -9.37
C PHE A 29 5.16 -2.34 -9.15
N LEU A 30 5.37 -3.16 -10.18
CA LEU A 30 5.41 -4.62 -10.11
C LEU A 30 6.85 -5.11 -10.14
N PHE A 31 7.23 -5.93 -9.16
CA PHE A 31 8.54 -6.56 -9.06
C PHE A 31 8.41 -8.08 -9.01
N GLU A 32 9.06 -8.75 -9.97
CA GLU A 32 9.08 -10.22 -10.09
C GLU A 32 10.53 -10.77 -10.08
N SER A 33 11.48 -9.91 -9.71
CA SER A 33 12.91 -10.25 -9.69
C SER A 33 13.23 -11.31 -8.62
N GLN A 34 14.11 -12.25 -8.96
CA GLN A 34 14.71 -13.19 -7.99
C GLN A 34 15.88 -12.57 -7.21
N GLY A 35 16.15 -11.29 -7.48
CA GLY A 35 17.14 -10.47 -6.83
C GLY A 35 18.58 -10.69 -7.31
N PRO A 36 19.53 -9.95 -6.72
CA PRO A 36 19.26 -8.92 -5.73
C PRO A 36 18.62 -7.67 -6.38
N LEU A 37 17.60 -7.11 -5.72
CA LEU A 37 17.00 -5.83 -6.10
C LEU A 37 17.05 -4.89 -4.90
N TRP A 38 17.51 -3.67 -5.13
CA TRP A 38 17.54 -2.61 -4.12
C TRP A 38 16.65 -1.45 -4.52
N LEU A 39 15.76 -1.03 -3.63
CA LEU A 39 14.91 0.15 -3.76
C LEU A 39 15.34 1.18 -2.70
N TRP A 40 16.08 2.21 -3.13
CA TRP A 40 16.61 3.25 -2.25
C TRP A 40 15.81 4.55 -2.38
N GLY A 41 15.00 4.86 -1.36
CA GLY A 41 14.17 6.06 -1.32
C GLY A 41 13.23 6.15 -2.52
N SER A 42 12.27 5.22 -2.60
CA SER A 42 11.26 5.21 -3.66
C SER A 42 9.88 5.55 -3.13
N SER A 43 9.07 6.16 -3.98
CA SER A 43 7.64 6.40 -3.73
C SER A 43 6.81 5.88 -4.91
N SER A 44 5.63 5.32 -4.64
CA SER A 44 4.61 4.99 -5.64
C SER A 44 3.24 5.33 -5.06
N GLU A 45 2.45 6.12 -5.78
CA GLU A 45 1.26 6.75 -5.24
C GLU A 45 0.08 6.71 -6.22
N HIS A 46 -1.12 6.66 -5.63
CA HIS A 46 -2.43 6.85 -6.28
C HIS A 46 -2.76 5.90 -7.44
N SER A 47 -2.19 4.70 -7.47
CA SER A 47 -2.65 3.64 -8.39
C SER A 47 -3.91 2.95 -7.86
N MET A 48 -4.74 2.40 -8.73
CA MET A 48 -6.05 1.86 -8.36
C MET A 48 -5.95 0.57 -7.56
N LEU A 49 -5.17 -0.41 -8.03
CA LEU A 49 -5.07 -1.73 -7.41
C LEU A 49 -4.01 -1.77 -6.31
N TYR A 50 -2.78 -1.39 -6.64
CA TYR A 50 -1.67 -1.36 -5.70
C TYR A 50 -0.61 -0.34 -6.11
N ASN A 51 0.16 0.14 -5.14
CA ASN A 51 1.32 0.99 -5.39
C ASN A 51 2.63 0.21 -5.50
N TYR A 52 2.82 -0.81 -4.65
CA TYR A 52 3.93 -1.75 -4.76
C TYR A 52 3.40 -3.18 -4.76
N GLN A 53 3.84 -4.00 -5.72
CA GLN A 53 3.62 -5.43 -5.69
C GLN A 53 4.93 -6.18 -5.90
N PHE A 54 5.24 -7.09 -4.98
CA PHE A 54 6.27 -8.11 -5.13
C PHE A 54 5.53 -9.42 -5.39
N ALA A 55 5.66 -9.97 -6.59
CA ALA A 55 4.97 -11.19 -6.99
C ALA A 55 5.98 -12.23 -7.48
N ASN A 56 5.98 -13.41 -6.88
CA ASN A 56 6.95 -14.45 -7.19
C ASN A 56 8.41 -13.95 -7.06
N ALA A 57 8.69 -12.98 -6.18
CA ALA A 57 9.97 -12.28 -6.10
C ALA A 57 10.85 -12.80 -4.96
N ALA A 58 12.16 -12.59 -5.05
CA ALA A 58 13.09 -12.97 -3.99
C ALA A 58 14.25 -11.98 -3.80
N ASN A 59 14.82 -11.96 -2.59
CA ASN A 59 16.06 -11.24 -2.25
C ASN A 59 15.98 -9.73 -2.55
N ILE A 60 15.04 -9.07 -1.89
CA ILE A 60 14.74 -7.65 -2.11
C ILE A 60 15.13 -6.84 -0.88
N TYR A 61 15.83 -5.73 -1.11
CA TYR A 61 16.00 -4.66 -0.12
C TYR A 61 15.20 -3.44 -0.54
N ALA A 62 14.45 -2.85 0.39
CA ALA A 62 13.79 -1.57 0.19
C ALA A 62 14.01 -0.65 1.40
N GLY A 63 14.27 0.64 1.16
CA GLY A 63 14.52 1.58 2.24
C GLY A 63 14.64 3.05 1.79
N LEU A 64 13.79 3.99 2.22
CA LEU A 64 12.40 3.75 2.65
C LEU A 64 11.48 3.61 1.42
N MET A 65 10.35 2.94 1.60
CA MET A 65 9.22 2.99 0.66
C MET A 65 8.13 3.92 1.18
N GLN A 66 7.52 4.71 0.29
CA GLN A 66 6.39 5.57 0.65
C GLN A 66 5.24 5.40 -0.36
N SER A 67 4.01 5.51 0.11
CA SER A 67 2.81 5.22 -0.68
C SER A 67 1.56 5.95 -0.18
N GLU A 68 0.72 6.41 -1.10
CA GLU A 68 -0.59 7.03 -0.85
C GLU A 68 -1.71 6.35 -1.64
N THR A 69 -2.83 6.08 -0.97
CA THR A 69 -4.07 5.63 -1.61
C THR A 69 -4.65 6.75 -2.48
N ALA A 70 -5.15 6.42 -3.68
CA ALA A 70 -5.75 7.42 -4.56
C ALA A 70 -6.97 8.11 -3.90
N TYR A 71 -7.00 9.45 -3.90
CA TYR A 71 -7.88 10.23 -3.01
C TYR A 71 -9.38 10.04 -3.29
N MET A 72 -9.73 9.75 -4.53
CA MET A 72 -11.11 9.49 -4.94
C MET A 72 -11.64 8.14 -4.45
N GLN A 73 -10.76 7.23 -4.01
CA GLN A 73 -11.20 5.87 -3.69
C GLN A 73 -12.20 5.80 -2.54
N THR A 74 -13.06 4.79 -2.63
CA THR A 74 -14.46 4.69 -2.17
C THR A 74 -15.49 5.18 -3.18
N ASN A 75 -15.08 5.99 -4.18
CA ASN A 75 -15.90 6.32 -5.35
C ASN A 75 -15.05 6.81 -6.55
N PRO A 76 -14.64 5.93 -7.49
CA PRO A 76 -14.89 4.50 -7.52
C PRO A 76 -14.07 3.71 -6.48
N ASN A 77 -14.38 2.42 -6.30
CA ASN A 77 -13.52 1.51 -5.54
C ASN A 77 -12.28 1.08 -6.37
N SER A 78 -11.36 0.31 -5.79
CA SER A 78 -10.10 -0.11 -6.41
C SER A 78 -10.23 -0.95 -7.70
N ILE A 79 -11.34 -1.67 -7.91
CA ILE A 79 -11.53 -2.61 -9.04
C ILE A 79 -12.49 -2.12 -10.13
N ASP A 80 -13.23 -1.04 -9.90
CA ASP A 80 -14.26 -0.56 -10.84
C ASP A 80 -13.68 -0.15 -12.20
N ALA A 81 -12.52 0.53 -12.21
CA ALA A 81 -11.86 1.00 -13.43
C ALA A 81 -10.96 -0.07 -14.07
N PHE A 82 -10.46 -1.02 -13.29
CA PHE A 82 -9.54 -2.06 -13.72
C PHE A 82 -9.92 -3.40 -13.10
N THR A 83 -10.49 -4.28 -13.91
CA THR A 83 -10.74 -5.66 -13.50
C THR A 83 -9.40 -6.37 -13.20
N PRO A 84 -9.26 -7.05 -12.05
CA PRO A 84 -8.08 -7.84 -11.73
C PRO A 84 -7.71 -8.82 -12.84
N ASN A 85 -6.43 -8.91 -13.16
CA ASN A 85 -5.90 -9.76 -14.21
C ASN A 85 -4.78 -10.66 -13.65
N ALA A 86 -5.04 -11.96 -13.64
CA ALA A 86 -4.12 -12.97 -13.15
C ALA A 86 -2.75 -12.97 -13.87
N THR A 87 -2.67 -12.46 -15.11
CA THR A 87 -1.39 -12.31 -15.84
C THR A 87 -0.39 -11.46 -15.08
N TRP A 88 -0.86 -10.49 -14.30
CA TRP A 88 -0.05 -9.56 -13.52
C TRP A 88 -0.05 -9.87 -12.03
N ASN A 89 -0.60 -11.02 -11.64
CA ASN A 89 -0.83 -11.41 -10.24
C ASN A 89 -1.62 -10.34 -9.46
N ASP A 90 -2.60 -9.69 -10.09
CA ASP A 90 -3.34 -8.61 -9.42
C ASP A 90 -4.10 -9.08 -8.17
N PRO A 91 -4.23 -8.21 -7.15
CA PRO A 91 -5.16 -8.46 -6.05
C PRO A 91 -6.60 -8.48 -6.56
N THR A 92 -7.39 -9.43 -6.06
CA THR A 92 -8.79 -9.62 -6.45
C THR A 92 -9.77 -8.86 -5.55
N PHE A 93 -9.37 -8.55 -4.31
CA PHE A 93 -10.21 -7.93 -3.28
C PHE A 93 -11.46 -8.77 -2.91
N GLU A 94 -11.44 -10.08 -3.17
CA GLU A 94 -12.57 -10.98 -2.88
C GLU A 94 -12.84 -11.13 -1.38
N GLU A 95 -11.83 -10.89 -0.56
CA GLU A 95 -11.88 -10.89 0.89
C GLU A 95 -12.54 -9.64 1.49
N CYS A 96 -12.77 -8.59 0.68
CA CYS A 96 -13.28 -7.32 1.16
C CYS A 96 -14.80 -7.30 1.35
N TYR A 97 -15.25 -6.95 2.56
CA TYR A 97 -16.68 -6.86 2.93
C TYR A 97 -17.14 -5.45 3.34
N VAL A 98 -16.23 -4.47 3.39
CA VAL A 98 -16.53 -3.06 3.65
C VAL A 98 -15.95 -2.16 2.56
N GLN A 99 -16.56 -1.00 2.31
CA GLN A 99 -16.18 -0.08 1.21
C GLN A 99 -14.70 0.34 1.28
N ARG A 100 -14.21 0.63 2.49
CA ARG A 100 -12.83 1.02 2.79
C ARG A 100 -11.80 -0.12 2.72
N CYS A 101 -12.22 -1.37 2.53
CA CYS A 101 -11.31 -2.47 2.18
C CYS A 101 -10.95 -2.46 0.69
N TYR A 102 -11.87 -2.03 -0.18
CA TYR A 102 -11.63 -1.91 -1.62
C TYR A 102 -10.84 -0.62 -1.95
N LYS A 103 -9.60 -0.57 -1.44
CA LYS A 103 -8.66 0.54 -1.59
C LYS A 103 -7.31 0.09 -2.10
N THR A 104 -6.51 1.04 -2.55
CA THR A 104 -5.16 0.83 -3.07
C THR A 104 -4.32 0.09 -2.04
N ILE A 105 -3.89 -1.14 -2.34
CA ILE A 105 -2.96 -1.85 -1.47
C ILE A 105 -1.60 -1.14 -1.57
N ALA A 106 -1.10 -0.60 -0.46
CA ALA A 106 0.13 0.19 -0.48
C ALA A 106 1.32 -0.70 -0.88
N VAL A 107 1.41 -1.88 -0.26
CA VAL A 107 2.41 -2.90 -0.57
C VAL A 107 1.75 -4.27 -0.53
N ARG A 108 1.83 -5.02 -1.63
CA ARG A 108 1.43 -6.42 -1.67
C ARG A 108 2.66 -7.31 -1.88
N ILE A 109 2.80 -8.33 -1.07
CA ILE A 109 3.83 -9.36 -1.18
C ILE A 109 3.10 -10.67 -1.43
N TYR A 110 3.28 -11.26 -2.61
CA TYR A 110 2.58 -12.46 -3.04
C TYR A 110 3.58 -13.51 -3.51
N ASN A 111 3.50 -14.72 -2.94
CA ASN A 111 4.36 -15.85 -3.28
C ASN A 111 5.86 -15.49 -3.36
N SER A 112 6.35 -14.68 -2.42
CA SER A 112 7.69 -14.09 -2.47
C SER A 112 8.50 -14.43 -1.21
N SER A 113 9.83 -14.34 -1.30
CA SER A 113 10.70 -14.66 -0.18
C SER A 113 11.82 -13.65 0.06
N TYR A 114 12.27 -13.53 1.31
CA TYR A 114 13.42 -12.70 1.67
C TYR A 114 13.27 -11.23 1.24
N ILE A 115 12.22 -10.59 1.75
CA ILE A 115 11.93 -9.18 1.53
C ILE A 115 12.33 -8.40 2.79
N TYR A 116 13.29 -7.50 2.64
CA TYR A 116 13.81 -6.67 3.71
C TYR A 116 13.41 -5.22 3.47
N SER A 117 12.49 -4.70 4.27
CA SER A 117 12.06 -3.30 4.21
C SER A 117 12.52 -2.53 5.44
N TYR A 118 13.33 -1.49 5.23
CA TYR A 118 13.89 -0.60 6.23
C TYR A 118 13.31 0.80 6.07
N GLY A 119 12.16 1.04 6.69
CA GLY A 119 11.39 2.27 6.58
C GLY A 119 10.23 2.10 5.60
N ASN A 120 9.00 2.23 6.11
CA ASN A 120 7.80 2.30 5.29
C ASN A 120 6.93 3.46 5.78
N GLY A 121 6.44 4.29 4.87
CA GLY A 121 5.43 5.30 5.14
C GLY A 121 4.22 5.06 4.24
N LEU A 122 3.20 4.37 4.75
CA LEU A 122 2.06 3.94 3.94
C LEU A 122 0.80 4.66 4.42
N TYR A 123 0.21 5.51 3.59
CA TYR A 123 -0.79 6.49 4.02
C TYR A 123 -2.10 6.33 3.26
N SER A 124 -3.22 6.53 3.95
CA SER A 124 -4.55 6.64 3.34
C SER A 124 -5.26 7.84 3.96
N PHE A 125 -5.44 8.91 3.19
CA PHE A 125 -5.88 10.20 3.76
C PHE A 125 -7.36 10.49 3.61
N PHE A 126 -8.03 9.83 2.66
CA PHE A 126 -9.35 10.23 2.20
C PHE A 126 -10.26 9.04 1.95
N GLU A 127 -11.56 9.28 2.08
CA GLU A 127 -12.63 8.50 1.46
C GLU A 127 -13.37 9.43 0.50
N ASN A 128 -13.20 9.25 -0.81
CA ASN A 128 -13.80 10.11 -1.83
C ASN A 128 -13.58 11.61 -1.53
N TYR A 129 -12.30 12.00 -1.34
CA TYR A 129 -11.86 13.35 -0.95
C TYR A 129 -12.30 13.87 0.43
N ASP A 130 -13.11 13.12 1.19
CA ASP A 130 -13.41 13.46 2.59
C ASP A 130 -12.29 12.93 3.50
N SER A 131 -11.70 13.81 4.31
CA SER A 131 -10.63 13.49 5.25
C SER A 131 -11.13 13.23 6.68
N ALA A 132 -12.44 13.17 6.92
CA ALA A 132 -13.01 12.94 8.25
C ALA A 132 -12.55 11.63 8.90
N CYS A 133 -12.28 10.60 8.08
CA CYS A 133 -11.77 9.29 8.51
C CYS A 133 -10.40 9.37 9.21
N LEU A 134 -9.64 10.46 9.05
CA LEU A 134 -8.38 10.69 9.78
C LEU A 134 -8.60 10.88 11.29
N VAL A 135 -9.76 11.38 11.71
CA VAL A 135 -10.08 11.55 13.14
C VAL A 135 -10.17 10.20 13.85
N THR A 136 -10.69 9.20 13.13
CA THR A 136 -10.87 7.83 13.61
C THR A 136 -9.80 6.88 13.10
N GLN A 137 -8.78 7.38 12.37
CA GLN A 137 -7.66 6.62 11.82
C GLN A 137 -8.08 5.38 11.02
N ASN A 138 -9.18 5.47 10.26
CA ASN A 138 -9.84 4.31 9.67
C ASN A 138 -10.29 4.51 8.22
N CYS A 139 -9.52 5.32 7.49
CA CYS A 139 -9.71 5.58 6.07
C CYS A 139 -9.54 4.30 5.24
N ASP A 140 -8.66 3.38 5.65
CA ASP A 140 -8.40 2.11 4.98
C ASP A 140 -8.52 0.96 5.97
N GLU A 141 -8.92 -0.23 5.51
CA GLU A 141 -8.91 -1.40 6.40
C GLU A 141 -7.46 -1.89 6.62
N LYS A 142 -6.65 -1.94 5.56
CA LYS A 142 -5.28 -2.48 5.62
C LYS A 142 -4.38 -1.79 4.60
N ARG A 143 -3.09 -1.62 4.93
CA ARG A 143 -2.14 -0.97 4.00
C ARG A 143 -1.18 -1.95 3.34
N MET A 144 -0.80 -3.04 4.01
CA MET A 144 0.06 -4.08 3.45
C MET A 144 -0.62 -5.45 3.50
N VAL A 145 -0.41 -6.25 2.45
CA VAL A 145 -0.90 -7.62 2.34
C VAL A 145 0.28 -8.55 2.05
N VAL A 146 0.39 -9.64 2.80
CA VAL A 146 1.44 -10.66 2.66
C VAL A 146 0.80 -12.03 2.50
N ASP A 147 0.87 -12.59 1.30
CA ASP A 147 0.23 -13.86 0.95
C ASP A 147 1.27 -14.86 0.44
N GLN A 148 1.18 -16.10 0.91
CA GLN A 148 1.97 -17.25 0.45
C GLN A 148 3.48 -16.98 0.46
N SER A 149 3.96 -16.18 1.40
CA SER A 149 5.31 -15.61 1.40
C SER A 149 6.07 -15.94 2.68
N GLU A 150 7.39 -15.89 2.65
CA GLU A 150 8.25 -16.21 3.80
C GLU A 150 9.48 -15.29 3.89
N GLY A 151 10.13 -15.20 5.05
CA GLY A 151 11.29 -14.32 5.24
C GLY A 151 10.98 -12.84 4.97
N ILE A 152 9.89 -12.32 5.52
CA ILE A 152 9.50 -10.91 5.40
C ILE A 152 9.95 -10.14 6.64
N TYR A 153 10.78 -9.13 6.47
CA TYR A 153 11.36 -8.37 7.58
C TYR A 153 11.10 -6.88 7.37
N LEU A 154 10.25 -6.31 8.22
CA LEU A 154 9.86 -4.90 8.17
C LEU A 154 10.41 -4.18 9.40
N TYR A 155 11.14 -3.09 9.18
CA TYR A 155 11.69 -2.24 10.23
C TYR A 155 11.20 -0.81 10.03
N GLY A 156 10.70 -0.18 11.08
CA GLY A 156 10.22 1.21 11.04
C GLY A 156 9.08 1.40 10.04
N TYR A 157 7.95 0.75 10.27
CA TYR A 157 6.76 0.92 9.44
C TYR A 157 5.80 1.91 10.13
N THR A 158 5.58 3.05 9.48
CA THR A 158 4.58 4.06 9.79
C THR A 158 3.35 3.91 8.90
N ASN A 159 2.18 3.88 9.53
CA ASN A 159 0.86 3.77 8.92
C ASN A 159 0.06 5.03 9.22
N VAL A 160 -0.64 5.59 8.24
CA VAL A 160 -1.61 6.67 8.47
C VAL A 160 -2.99 6.19 8.05
N ALA A 161 -3.89 6.17 9.03
CA ALA A 161 -5.32 5.85 8.90
C ALA A 161 -5.68 4.58 8.14
N GLY A 162 -4.81 3.56 8.16
CA GLY A 162 -5.22 2.17 7.97
C GLY A 162 -5.49 1.51 9.31
N GLU A 163 -6.60 0.78 9.46
CA GLU A 163 -6.92 0.10 10.73
C GLU A 163 -5.88 -0.96 11.10
N TRP A 164 -5.35 -1.66 10.09
CA TRP A 164 -4.34 -2.70 10.25
C TRP A 164 -3.08 -2.38 9.43
N PHE A 165 -1.91 -2.61 10.02
CA PHE A 165 -0.63 -2.48 9.32
C PHE A 165 -0.50 -3.53 8.21
N VAL A 166 -0.71 -4.80 8.56
CA VAL A 166 -0.48 -5.95 7.68
C VAL A 166 -1.61 -6.96 7.85
N GLU A 167 -2.06 -7.51 6.72
CA GLU A 167 -2.83 -8.75 6.65
C GLU A 167 -1.94 -9.87 6.10
N VAL A 168 -2.05 -11.08 6.68
CA VAL A 168 -1.23 -12.24 6.29
C VAL A 168 -2.09 -13.44 5.93
N ASP A 169 -1.87 -13.99 4.73
CA ASP A 169 -2.46 -15.22 4.19
C ASP A 169 -4.00 -15.27 4.20
N GLU A 170 -4.67 -14.11 4.02
CA GLU A 170 -6.14 -14.00 4.07
C GLU A 170 -6.76 -14.51 5.40
N ILE A 171 -5.94 -14.80 6.42
CA ILE A 171 -6.40 -15.21 7.75
C ILE A 171 -6.50 -13.95 8.61
N SER A 172 -7.66 -13.75 9.23
CA SER A 172 -7.91 -12.75 10.29
C SER A 172 -7.03 -12.91 11.56
N GLY A 173 -5.98 -13.74 11.51
CA GLY A 173 -5.23 -14.20 12.68
C GLY A 173 -3.93 -13.43 12.95
N LEU A 174 -3.35 -12.74 11.97
CA LEU A 174 -2.18 -11.87 12.18
C LEU A 174 -2.43 -10.49 11.59
N LEU A 175 -3.32 -9.76 12.24
CA LEU A 175 -3.55 -8.34 11.99
C LEU A 175 -2.85 -7.54 13.10
N VAL A 176 -1.93 -6.66 12.73
CA VAL A 176 -1.29 -5.74 13.69
C VAL A 176 -2.08 -4.44 13.70
N SER A 177 -2.75 -4.15 14.82
CA SER A 177 -3.66 -3.00 14.97
C SER A 177 -2.91 -1.67 14.96
N ALA A 178 -3.45 -0.67 14.28
CA ALA A 178 -3.00 0.71 14.38
C ALA A 178 -3.25 1.31 15.77
N ASP A 179 -4.39 1.01 16.39
CA ASP A 179 -4.79 1.53 17.71
C ASP A 179 -3.83 1.11 18.83
N ASP A 180 -3.22 -0.08 18.72
CA ASP A 180 -2.24 -0.57 19.69
C ASP A 180 -0.85 0.06 19.52
N ASN A 181 -0.63 0.83 18.44
CA ASN A 181 0.68 1.33 18.01
C ASN A 181 0.63 2.83 17.65
N GLU A 182 -0.25 3.60 18.28
CA GLU A 182 -0.39 5.05 18.05
C GLU A 182 0.95 5.79 18.16
N ALA A 183 1.16 6.71 17.23
CA ALA A 183 2.27 7.66 17.20
C ALA A 183 1.71 9.09 17.13
N PHE A 184 2.56 10.09 16.89
CA PHE A 184 2.15 11.49 16.96
C PHE A 184 1.01 11.88 15.98
N PHE A 185 0.96 11.28 14.79
CA PHE A 185 -0.06 11.57 13.77
C PHE A 185 -0.78 10.31 13.27
N GLY A 186 -0.02 9.28 12.90
CA GLY A 186 -0.55 7.96 12.56
C GLY A 186 -0.15 6.92 13.61
N ALA A 187 0.13 5.70 13.17
CA ALA A 187 0.65 4.62 14.00
C ALA A 187 2.04 4.17 13.50
N ALA A 188 2.87 3.60 14.38
CA ALA A 188 4.17 3.07 13.98
C ALA A 188 4.54 1.77 14.70
N VAL A 189 4.99 0.78 13.93
CA VAL A 189 5.63 -0.44 14.45
C VAL A 189 7.12 -0.40 14.19
N ALA A 190 7.91 -0.66 15.23
CA ALA A 190 9.37 -0.66 15.12
C ALA A 190 9.88 -1.85 14.31
N VAL A 191 9.28 -3.03 14.51
CA VAL A 191 9.68 -4.28 13.88
C VAL A 191 8.45 -5.17 13.66
N LEU A 192 8.33 -5.74 12.46
CA LEU A 192 7.40 -6.83 12.14
C LEU A 192 8.18 -7.90 11.37
N GLN A 193 8.06 -9.16 11.79
CA GLN A 193 8.79 -10.27 11.19
C GLN A 193 7.84 -11.40 10.81
N TYR A 194 7.86 -11.68 9.53
CA TYR A 194 7.30 -12.75 8.72
C TYR A 194 8.22 -13.97 8.46
N PRO A 195 8.82 -14.66 9.44
CA PRO A 195 9.98 -15.53 9.19
C PRO A 195 9.69 -16.71 8.25
#